data_AF-A0AA38KVC2-F1
#
_entry.id   AF-A0AA38KVC2-F1
#
_cell.length_a   1.000
_cell.length_b   1.000
_cell.length_c   1.000
_cell.angle_alpha   90.00
_cell.angle_beta   90.00
_cell.angle_gamma   90.00
#
_symmetry.space_group_name_H-M   'P 1'
#
loop_
_entity.id
_entity.type
_entity.pdbx_description
1 polymer ?
#
loop_
_entity_poly.entity_id
_entity_poly.type
_entity_poly.pdbx_seq_one_letter_code
_entity_poly.pdbx_strand_id
1 'polypeptide(L)'
;MVAGSYTVEIESSVEAKRLWNATVKDSHNIFPKIAPGIVAGITILQGDGGVGTIRQIDFTAANKEFSYVKERVDKVDEDNFSYTYSHVEGG
;
A
#
# COMPACT_ATOMS: atom_id res chain seq x y z
N MET A 1 -9.57 -12.64 -21.17
CA MET A 1 -9.48 -12.13 -19.79
C MET A 1 -10.44 -10.97 -19.67
N VAL A 2 -11.33 -10.96 -18.68
CA VAL A 2 -12.22 -9.82 -18.41
C VAL A 2 -11.55 -8.99 -17.32
N ALA A 3 -11.28 -7.73 -17.62
CA ALA A 3 -10.80 -6.77 -16.62
C ALA A 3 -12.03 -6.10 -15.98
N GLY A 4 -12.16 -6.22 -14.66
CA GLY A 4 -13.13 -5.45 -13.88
C GLY A 4 -12.46 -4.23 -13.25
N SER A 5 -13.21 -3.16 -13.05
CA SER A 5 -12.78 -1.98 -12.30
C SER A 5 -13.85 -1.60 -11.29
N TYR A 6 -13.45 -1.15 -10.11
CA TYR A 6 -14.35 -0.54 -9.13
C TYR A 6 -13.71 0.76 -8.63
N THR A 7 -14.55 1.71 -8.23
CA THR A 7 -14.12 3.01 -7.70
C THR A 7 -14.76 3.21 -6.34
N VAL A 8 -13.97 3.67 -5.36
CA VAL A 8 -14.44 4.01 -4.02
C VAL A 8 -13.98 5.42 -3.70
N GLU A 9 -14.90 6.23 -3.19
CA GLU A 9 -14.63 7.59 -2.73
C GLU A 9 -14.81 7.63 -1.20
N ILE A 10 -13.82 8.18 -0.49
CA ILE A 10 -13.82 8.30 0.97
C ILE A 10 -13.39 9.72 1.32
N GLU A 11 -14.24 10.43 2.05
CA GLU A 11 -13.91 11.77 2.56
C GLU A 11 -13.05 11.68 3.82
N SER A 12 -12.04 12.54 3.93
CA SER A 12 -11.19 12.68 5.10
C SER A 12 -11.13 14.14 5.54
N SER A 13 -11.19 14.37 6.85
CA SER A 13 -10.95 15.71 7.44
C SER A 13 -9.46 16.07 7.53
N VAL A 14 -8.57 15.13 7.20
CA VAL A 14 -7.13 15.33 7.22
C VAL A 14 -6.69 16.01 5.91
N GLU A 15 -5.76 16.96 6.02
CA GLU A 15 -5.17 17.63 4.87
C GLU A 15 -4.50 16.62 3.91
N ALA A 16 -4.64 16.87 2.60
CA ALA A 16 -4.29 15.93 1.54
C ALA A 16 -2.80 15.53 1.56
N LYS A 17 -1.88 16.50 1.70
CA LYS A 17 -0.44 16.24 1.76
C LYS A 17 -0.05 15.42 2.98
N ARG A 18 -0.71 15.63 4.12
CA ARG A 18 -0.49 14.83 5.33
C ARG A 18 -0.95 13.39 5.12
N LEU A 19 -2.12 13.18 4.51
CA LEU A 19 -2.61 11.84 4.19
C LEU A 19 -1.68 11.14 3.19
N TRP A 20 -1.28 11.85 2.14
CA TRP A 20 -0.34 11.37 1.13
C TRP A 20 0.99 10.90 1.74
N ASN A 21 1.63 11.73 2.56
CA ASN A 21 2.88 11.35 3.20
C ASN A 21 2.71 10.13 4.12
N ALA A 22 1.59 10.02 4.82
CA ALA A 22 1.30 8.88 5.69
C ALA A 22 1.07 7.58 4.89
N THR A 23 0.32 7.63 3.80
CA THR A 23 -0.10 6.42 3.05
C THR A 23 0.92 5.97 2.00
N VAL A 24 1.73 6.87 1.46
CA VAL A 24 2.69 6.57 0.39
C VAL A 24 4.11 6.48 0.93
N LYS A 25 4.55 7.44 1.74
CA LYS A 25 5.95 7.52 2.21
C LYS A 25 6.17 6.78 3.52
N ASP A 26 5.25 6.91 4.47
CA ASP A 26 5.35 6.34 5.82
C ASP A 26 4.45 5.12 6.04
N SER A 27 3.98 4.52 4.94
CA SER A 27 3.03 3.42 4.95
C SER A 27 3.47 2.26 5.85
N HIS A 28 4.76 1.94 5.79
CA HIS A 28 5.38 0.83 6.51
C HIS A 28 5.39 1.02 8.03
N ASN A 29 5.39 2.27 8.50
CA ASN A 29 5.32 2.56 9.92
C ASN A 29 3.88 2.74 10.41
N ILE A 30 2.99 3.28 9.57
CA ILE A 30 1.65 3.66 9.99
C ILE A 30 0.64 2.51 9.89
N PHE A 31 0.68 1.68 8.84
CA PHE A 31 -0.31 0.62 8.64
C PHE A 31 -0.31 -0.44 9.76
N PRO A 32 0.85 -0.94 10.25
CA PRO A 32 0.86 -1.85 11.39
C PRO A 32 0.29 -1.23 12.67
N LYS A 33 0.32 0.11 12.82
CA LYS A 33 -0.22 0.82 13.98
C LYS A 33 -1.72 1.08 13.86
N ILE A 34 -2.21 1.35 12.65
CA ILE A 34 -3.63 1.59 12.37
C ILE A 34 -4.41 0.28 12.42
N ALA A 35 -3.84 -0.80 11.86
CA ALA A 35 -4.51 -2.10 11.75
C ALA A 35 -3.62 -3.25 12.30
N PRO A 36 -3.20 -3.19 13.58
CA PRO A 36 -2.30 -4.19 14.17
C PRO A 36 -2.89 -5.61 14.20
N GLY A 37 -4.22 -5.74 14.14
CA GLY A 37 -4.89 -7.03 14.07
C GLY A 37 -4.77 -7.72 12.71
N ILE A 38 -4.41 -6.98 11.65
CA ILE A 38 -4.43 -7.46 10.25
C ILE A 38 -3.03 -7.37 9.62
N VAL A 39 -2.33 -6.25 9.81
CA VAL A 39 -1.02 -6.00 9.20
C VAL A 39 0.06 -6.26 10.25
N ALA A 40 0.90 -7.28 9.98
CA ALA A 40 2.04 -7.61 10.83
C ALA A 40 3.23 -6.69 10.55
N GLY A 41 3.44 -6.31 9.28
CA GLY A 41 4.54 -5.45 8.89
C GLY A 41 4.52 -5.13 7.40
N ILE A 42 5.35 -4.16 7.01
CA ILE A 42 5.61 -3.86 5.60
C ILE A 42 7.11 -3.66 5.44
N THR A 43 7.70 -4.34 4.46
CA THR A 43 9.14 -4.33 4.19
C THR A 43 9.39 -3.95 2.75
N ILE A 44 10.34 -3.04 2.50
CA ILE A 44 10.83 -2.78 1.15
C ILE A 44 11.84 -3.87 0.79
N LEU A 45 11.54 -4.67 -0.23
CA LEU A 45 12.41 -5.73 -0.71
C LEU A 45 13.42 -5.23 -1.76
N GLN A 46 13.01 -4.27 -2.57
CA GLN A 46 13.83 -3.68 -3.63
C GLN A 46 13.42 -2.22 -3.84
N GLY A 47 14.40 -1.34 -4.09
CA GLY A 47 14.16 0.07 -4.39
C GLY A 47 14.26 0.98 -3.17
N ASP A 48 13.84 2.22 -3.34
CA ASP A 48 13.98 3.32 -2.38
C ASP A 48 12.64 3.93 -1.94
N GLY A 49 11.52 3.35 -2.38
CA GLY A 49 10.17 3.89 -2.20
C GLY A 49 9.60 4.57 -3.45
N GLY A 50 10.42 4.82 -4.48
CA GLY A 50 9.98 5.37 -5.77
C GLY A 50 9.43 4.33 -6.75
N VAL A 51 9.23 4.75 -7.99
CA VAL A 51 8.77 3.88 -9.09
C VAL A 51 9.72 2.69 -9.27
N GLY A 52 9.14 1.50 -9.40
CA GLY A 52 9.86 0.23 -9.51
C GLY A 52 10.17 -0.42 -8.16
N THR A 53 9.93 0.26 -7.04
CA THR A 53 10.09 -0.33 -5.69
C THR A 53 9.17 -1.54 -5.54
N ILE A 54 9.71 -2.63 -4.98
CA ILE A 54 8.94 -3.81 -4.57
C ILE A 54 8.85 -3.80 -3.05
N ARG A 55 7.62 -3.72 -2.53
CA ARG A 55 7.32 -3.82 -1.10
C ARG A 55 6.50 -5.06 -0.82
N GLN A 56 6.74 -5.68 0.33
CA GLN A 56 5.95 -6.79 0.84
C GLN A 56 5.16 -6.33 2.06
N ILE A 57 3.87 -6.63 2.07
CA ILE A 57 2.97 -6.47 3.21
C ILE A 57 2.76 -7.85 3.79
N ASP A 58 3.13 -8.02 5.06
CA ASP A 58 2.92 -9.26 5.81
C ASP A 58 1.66 -9.13 6.66
N PHE A 59 0.79 -10.14 6.56
CA PHE A 59 -0.47 -10.20 7.31
C PHE A 59 -0.33 -11.06 8.55
N THR A 60 -1.13 -10.75 9.56
CA THR A 60 -1.24 -11.58 10.75
C THR A 60 -1.99 -12.88 10.43
N ALA A 61 -1.97 -13.84 11.35
CA ALA A 61 -2.77 -15.06 11.27
C ALA A 61 -4.30 -14.83 11.26
N ALA A 62 -4.76 -13.57 11.39
CA ALA A 62 -6.16 -13.21 11.18
C ALA A 62 -6.57 -13.40 9.72
N ASN A 63 -5.65 -13.23 8.77
CA ASN A 63 -5.87 -13.59 7.38
C ASN A 63 -5.51 -15.06 7.17
N LYS A 64 -6.50 -15.87 6.78
CA LYS A 64 -6.35 -17.32 6.59
C LYS A 64 -6.09 -17.72 5.14
N GLU A 65 -6.31 -16.80 4.20
CA GLU A 65 -6.23 -17.08 2.77
C GLU A 65 -4.81 -16.88 2.24
N PHE A 66 -4.11 -15.87 2.75
CA PHE A 66 -2.74 -15.55 2.39
C PHE A 66 -1.99 -14.89 3.54
N SER A 67 -0.66 -15.09 3.57
CA SER A 67 0.22 -14.53 4.59
C SER A 67 0.92 -13.24 4.18
N TYR A 68 1.05 -12.98 2.87
CA TYR A 68 1.70 -11.77 2.38
C TYR A 68 1.19 -11.36 1.00
N VAL A 69 1.49 -10.12 0.65
CA VAL A 69 1.25 -9.48 -0.65
C VAL A 69 2.52 -8.73 -1.03
N LYS A 70 3.00 -8.90 -2.26
CA LYS A 70 4.05 -8.07 -2.85
C LYS A 70 3.44 -7.11 -3.86
N GLU A 71 3.82 -5.87 -3.74
CA GLU A 71 3.37 -4.79 -4.61
C GLU A 71 4.58 -4.13 -5.27
N ARG A 72 4.44 -3.81 -6.56
CA ARG A 72 5.38 -2.96 -7.28
C ARG A 72 4.78 -1.58 -7.47
N VAL A 73 5.56 -0.54 -7.17
CA VAL A 73 5.20 0.85 -7.46
C VAL A 73 5.31 1.10 -8.96
N ASP A 74 4.21 1.48 -9.61
CA ASP A 74 4.21 1.74 -11.05
C ASP A 74 4.32 3.23 -11.36
N LYS A 75 3.66 4.08 -10.55
CA LYS A 75 3.67 5.55 -10.71
C LYS A 75 3.53 6.25 -9.36
N VAL A 76 4.25 7.35 -9.22
CA VAL A 76 4.14 8.28 -8.09
C VAL A 76 4.07 9.69 -8.66
N ASP A 77 2.99 10.40 -8.39
CA ASP A 77 2.77 11.79 -8.77
C ASP A 77 2.54 12.62 -7.50
N GLU A 78 3.58 13.33 -7.10
CA GLU A 78 3.59 14.16 -5.88
C GLU A 78 2.78 15.46 -6.04
N ASP A 79 2.58 15.93 -7.26
CA ASP A 79 1.84 17.18 -7.53
C ASP A 79 0.33 16.95 -7.45
N ASN A 80 -0.12 15.78 -7.92
CA ASN A 80 -1.53 15.38 -7.92
C ASN A 80 -1.92 14.43 -6.79
N PHE A 81 -0.98 14.07 -5.91
CA PHE A 81 -1.16 13.05 -4.87
C PHE A 81 -1.76 11.74 -5.40
N SER A 82 -1.24 11.28 -6.55
CA SER A 82 -1.66 10.04 -7.20
C SER A 82 -0.59 8.96 -7.11
N TYR A 83 -0.97 7.79 -6.61
CA TYR A 83 -0.09 6.64 -6.43
C TYR A 83 -0.71 5.42 -7.09
N THR A 84 0.04 4.76 -7.96
CA THR A 84 -0.38 3.52 -8.64
C THR A 84 0.59 2.41 -8.35
N TYR A 85 0.06 1.23 -8.03
CA TYR A 85 0.83 0.03 -7.77
C TYR A 85 0.13 -1.19 -8.39
N SER A 86 0.92 -2.22 -8.65
CA SER A 86 0.44 -3.53 -9.08
C SER A 86 0.76 -4.57 -8.03
N HIS A 87 -0.20 -5.42 -7.72
CA HIS A 87 0.07 -6.64 -6.98
C HIS A 87 0.81 -7.64 -7.90
N VAL A 88 1.99 -8.11 -7.48
CA VAL A 88 2.86 -8.94 -8.33
C VAL A 88 2.98 -10.38 -7.84
N GLU A 89 2.76 -10.64 -6.55
CA GLU A 89 2.88 -11.97 -5.95
C GLU A 89 2.21 -11.98 -4.57
N GLY A 90 1.56 -13.08 -4.19
CA GLY A 90 0.84 -13.19 -2.93
C GLY A 90 -0.66 -13.42 -3.12
N GLY A 91 -1.45 -13.00 -2.14
CA GLY A 91 -2.91 -13.09 -2.15
C GLY A 91 -3.61 -12.14 -3.10
#